data_AF-A0A0G4NYD1-F1
#
_entry.id   AF-A0A0G4NYD1-F1
#
_cell.length_a   1.000
_cell.length_b   1.000
_cell.length_c   1.000
_cell.angle_alpha   90.00
_cell.angle_beta   90.00
_cell.angle_gamma   90.00
#
_symmetry.space_group_name_H-M   'P 1'
#
loop_
_entity.id
_entity.type
_entity.pdbx_description
1 polymer ?
#
loop_
_entity_poly.entity_id
_entity_poly.type
_entity_poly.pdbx_seq_one_letter_code
_entity_poly.pdbx_strand_id
1 'polypeptide(L)' 'MAAWLGNIDRYARLRRPAMIRGELVIRGIYHHSFFAKWWLTQETSESIRQAIYARLILNSNLS' A
#
# COMPACT_ATOMS: atom_id res chain seq x y z
N MET A 1 21.42 -1.65 -7.12
CA MET A 1 22.77 -2.27 -7.02
C MET A 1 22.93 -3.27 -5.86
N ALA A 2 21.98 -3.43 -4.92
CA ALA A 2 22.11 -4.39 -3.80
C ALA A 2 21.60 -5.82 -4.10
N ALA A 3 20.60 -5.97 -4.98
CA ALA A 3 20.06 -7.29 -5.35
C ALA A 3 21.02 -8.13 -6.23
N TRP A 4 21.93 -7.47 -6.94
CA TRP A 4 22.94 -8.11 -7.80
C TRP A 4 24.15 -8.63 -7.00
N LEU A 5 24.40 -8.05 -5.82
CA LEU A 5 25.54 -8.34 -4.93
C LEU A 5 25.25 -9.43 -3.88
N GLY A 6 24.34 -10.37 -4.16
CA GLY A 6 24.10 -11.52 -3.27
C GLY A 6 23.54 -11.17 -1.88
N ASN A 7 23.01 -9.96 -1.68
CA ASN A 7 22.47 -9.50 -0.39
C ASN A 7 21.08 -10.09 -0.06
N ILE A 8 20.79 -11.29 -0.56
CA ILE A 8 19.50 -11.99 -0.41
C ILE A 8 19.20 -12.24 1.08
N ASP A 9 20.20 -12.63 1.86
CA ASP A 9 20.07 -12.81 3.33
C ASP A 9 19.68 -11.53 4.06
N ARG A 10 20.14 -10.37 3.59
CA ARG A 10 19.75 -9.08 4.17
C ARG A 10 18.27 -8.81 3.92
N TYR A 11 17.80 -9.04 2.70
CA TYR A 11 16.37 -8.92 2.38
C TYR A 11 15.53 -9.98 3.10
N ALA A 12 16.05 -11.19 3.31
CA ALA A 12 15.37 -12.24 4.08
C ALA A 12 15.14 -11.82 5.54
N ARG A 13 16.13 -11.15 6.17
CA ARG A 13 15.98 -10.61 7.54
C ARG A 13 15.03 -9.41 7.63
N LEU A 14 14.99 -8.57 6.59
CA LEU A 14 14.12 -7.38 6.53
C LEU A 14 12.68 -7.73 6.09
N ARG A 15 12.48 -8.88 5.47
CA ARG A 15 11.16 -9.35 5.06
C ARG A 15 10.39 -9.80 6.29
N ARG A 16 9.23 -9.18 6.52
CA ARG A 16 8.33 -9.61 7.59
C ARG A 16 7.92 -11.07 7.35
N PRO A 17 7.96 -11.94 8.39
CA PRO A 17 7.70 -13.36 8.24
C PRO A 17 6.22 -13.67 7.93
N ALA A 18 5.31 -12.76 8.31
CA ALA A 18 3.89 -12.88 8.05
C ALA A 18 3.37 -11.64 7.32
N MET A 19 2.47 -11.87 6.35
CA MET A 19 1.73 -10.81 5.69
C MET A 19 0.62 -10.32 6.63
N ILE A 20 0.57 -9.01 6.87
CA ILE A 20 -0.52 -8.44 7.68
C ILE A 20 -1.79 -8.45 6.83
N ARG A 21 -2.90 -8.93 7.40
CA ARG A 21 -4.19 -8.98 6.71
C ARG A 21 -4.57 -7.57 6.26
N GLY A 22 -4.84 -7.39 4.97
CA GLY A 22 -5.17 -6.09 4.38
C GLY A 22 -3.98 -5.24 3.93
N GLU A 23 -2.73 -5.65 4.20
CA GLU A 23 -1.54 -4.89 3.79
C GLU A 23 -1.45 -4.73 2.27
N LEU A 24 -1.80 -5.77 1.51
CA LEU A 24 -1.82 -5.71 0.04
C LEU A 24 -2.85 -4.70 -0.48
N VAL A 25 -4.00 -4.60 0.18
CA VAL A 25 -5.06 -3.64 -0.19
C VAL A 25 -4.56 -2.22 0.05
N ILE A 26 -4.01 -1.94 1.23
CA ILE A 26 -3.47 -0.64 1.59
C ILE A 26 -2.32 -0.24 0.64
N ARG A 27 -1.39 -1.16 0.35
CA ARG A 27 -0.31 -0.93 -0.63
C ARG A 27 -0.89 -0.65 -2.02
N GLY A 28 -1.88 -1.42 -2.47
CA GLY A 28 -2.55 -1.20 -3.75
C GLY A 28 -3.17 0.19 -3.84
N ILE A 29 -3.83 0.64 -2.77
CA ILE A 29 -4.38 2.00 -2.65
C ILE A 29 -3.25 3.01 -2.82
N TYR A 30 -2.15 2.90 -2.06
CA TYR A 30 -0.99 3.79 -2.17
C TYR A 30 -0.19 3.71 -3.48
N HIS A 31 -0.45 2.75 -4.36
CA HIS A 31 0.21 2.68 -5.66
C HIS A 31 -0.69 3.13 -6.82
N HIS A 32 -2.01 2.92 -6.76
CA HIS A 32 -2.90 3.13 -7.90
C HIS A 32 -4.15 3.95 -7.55
N SER A 33 -4.31 5.13 -8.18
CA SER A 33 -5.38 6.08 -7.84
C SER A 33 -6.77 5.60 -8.26
N PHE A 34 -6.92 4.93 -9.41
CA PHE A 34 -8.20 4.35 -9.80
C PHE A 34 -8.60 3.18 -8.89
N PHE A 35 -7.62 2.43 -8.38
CA PHE A 35 -7.88 1.36 -7.41
C PHE A 35 -8.40 1.93 -6.10
N ALA A 36 -7.79 3.03 -5.62
CA ALA A 36 -8.28 3.77 -4.46
C ALA A 36 -9.70 4.30 -4.66
N LYS A 37 -10.02 4.84 -5.84
CA LYS A 37 -11.38 5.31 -6.17
C LYS A 37 -12.41 4.17 -6.23
N TRP A 38 -12.05 3.02 -6.80
CA TRP A 38 -12.93 1.85 -6.84
C TRP A 38 -13.27 1.33 -5.43
N TRP A 39 -12.31 1.39 -4.50
CA TRP A 39 -12.56 1.04 -3.10
C TRP A 39 -13.52 1.98 -2.38
N LEU A 40 -13.73 3.22 -2.84
CA LEU A 40 -14.76 4.11 -2.29
C LEU A 40 -16.18 3.63 -2.62
N THR A 41 -16.35 2.82 -3.66
CA THR A 41 -17.65 2.23 -4.03
C THR A 41 -17.99 1.00 -3.17
N GLN A 42 -17.03 0.46 -2.42
CA GLN A 42 -17.24 -0.69 -1.55
C GLN A 42 -17.49 -0.28 -0.10
N GLU A 43 -18.25 -1.11 0.63
CA GLU A 43 -18.37 -0.98 2.08
C GLU A 43 -17.03 -1.39 2.73
N THR A 44 -16.29 -0.39 3.21
CA THR A 44 -14.90 -0.54 3.63
C THR A 44 -14.70 -0.22 5.09
N SER A 45 -13.75 -0.93 5.71
CA SER A 45 -13.31 -0.60 7.08
C SER A 45 -12.70 0.82 7.14
N GLU A 46 -12.78 1.45 8.31
CA GLU A 46 -12.26 2.80 8.53
C GLU A 46 -10.77 2.93 8.17
N SER A 47 -9.98 1.88 8.40
CA SER A 47 -8.55 1.85 8.05
C SER A 47 -8.28 1.99 6.54
N ILE A 48 -9.16 1.45 5.70
CA ILE A 48 -9.06 1.55 4.24
C ILE A 48 -9.44 2.95 3.79
N ARG A 49 -10.49 3.54 4.38
CA ARG A 49 -10.90 4.92 4.10
C ARG A 49 -9.79 5.92 4.42
N GLN A 50 -9.13 5.76 5.57
CA GLN A 50 -7.99 6.58 5.95
C GLN A 50 -6.84 6.49 4.93
N ALA A 51 -6.52 5.28 4.44
CA ALA A 51 -5.49 5.10 3.42
C ALA A 51 -5.86 5.78 2.09
N ILE A 52 -7.14 5.72 1.70
CA ILE A 52 -7.65 6.40 0.49
C ILE A 52 -7.55 7.92 0.64
N TYR A 53 -8.02 8.49 1.76
CA TYR A 53 -7.92 9.92 2.02
C TYR A 53 -6.47 10.40 2.08
N ALA A 54 -5.59 9.64 2.74
CA ALA A 54 -4.17 9.93 2.78
C ALA A 54 -3.59 10.00 1.36
N ARG A 55 -3.94 9.07 0.47
CA ARG A 55 -3.52 9.14 -0.94
C ARG A 55 -4.08 10.36 -1.66
N LEU A 56 -5.35 10.67 -1.48
CA LEU A 56 -5.99 11.80 -2.16
C LEU A 56 -5.32 13.13 -1.78
N ILE A 57 -4.99 13.29 -0.49
CA ILE A 57 -4.23 14.42 0.05
C ILE A 57 -2.81 14.44 -0.54
N LEU A 58 -2.09 13.30 -0.50
CA LEU A 58 -0.73 13.19 -1.03
C LEU A 58 -0.63 13.44 -2.54
N ASN A 59 -1.70 13.14 -3.28
CA ASN A 59 -1.76 13.33 -4.73
C ASN A 59 -2.33 14.71 -5.11
N SER A 60 -2.54 15.62 -4.16
CA SER A 60 -3.05 16.99 -4.40
C SER A 60 -4.34 17.04 -5.23
N ASN A 61 -5.17 15.98 -5.22
CA ASN A 61 -6.43 15.95 -5.97
C ASN A 61 -7.59 16.47 -5.11
N LEU A 62 -7.35 17.57 -4.41
CA LEU A 62 -8.39 18.42 -3.82
C LEU A 62 -8.83 19.39 -4.92
N SER A 63 -9.66 18.92 -5.84
CA SER A 63 -10.36 19.78 -6.81
C SER A 63 -11.84 19.49 -6.79
#